data_AF-A0A1V2QJ34-F1
#
_entry.id   AF-A0A1V2QJ34-F1
#
_cell.length_a   1.000
_cell.length_b   1.000
_cell.length_c   1.000
_cell.angle_alpha   90.00
_cell.angle_beta   90.00
_cell.angle_gamma   90.00
#
_symmetry.space_group_name_H-M   'P 1'
#
loop_
_entity.id
_entity.type
_entity.pdbx_description
1 polymer ?
#
loop_
_entity_poly.entity_id
_entity_poly.type
_entity_poly.pdbx_seq_one_letter_code
_entity_poly.pdbx_strand_id
1 'polypeptide(L)'
;MNGIDDKRGTALVCWPQTGLEAPFLFTAAGIEYERMPDQRVAFTANLVHPDLDIVGTIRNAGTGGPTWFKAADHNRFSDLDLEWFATQCRLGGEPLPGAEPIAILLGLVLDETEAEIVTALKAATMRTLDGLMIRTFTPYHTETAGTPDCGEVLLLKNWLTAGMAPRNRPVIAEGLELEPRYRRPDDAIWQMFNGRRWVPLLPESDHPLEIPALELAMIAQVYDKAKAATGTSRVRSAGPMDGFYVSDSREPSQRLLLDDTAGTAQLDTWCRCTPAKPAVTRFQHWDVRKGLLGTGTVHAARRCRRVVTID
;
A
#
# COMPACT_ATOMS: atom_id res chain seq x y z
N MET A 1 23.70 -29.80 8.64
CA MET A 1 24.17 -28.42 8.88
C MET A 1 24.88 -27.94 7.63
N ASN A 2 24.19 -27.23 6.75
CA ASN A 2 24.77 -26.57 5.57
C ASN A 2 23.89 -25.35 5.27
N GLY A 3 24.46 -24.14 5.34
CA GLY A 3 23.97 -23.00 4.55
C GLY A 3 23.12 -21.93 5.21
N ILE A 4 23.10 -21.76 6.54
CA ILE A 4 22.67 -20.49 7.15
C ILE A 4 23.93 -19.73 7.57
N ASP A 5 24.78 -19.40 6.59
CA ASP A 5 25.90 -18.48 6.78
C ASP A 5 25.34 -17.06 6.97
N ASP A 6 25.49 -16.55 8.19
CA ASP A 6 25.97 -15.21 8.53
C ASP A 6 25.48 -14.04 7.64
N LYS A 7 24.17 -13.89 7.47
CA LYS A 7 23.57 -12.63 6.98
C LYS A 7 23.30 -11.66 8.13
N ARG A 8 24.36 -11.21 8.82
CA ARG A 8 24.31 -9.96 9.60
C ARG A 8 24.22 -8.79 8.61
N GLY A 9 23.01 -8.54 8.12
CA GLY A 9 22.73 -7.50 7.12
C GLY A 9 21.53 -7.74 6.22
N THR A 10 20.65 -8.70 6.50
CA THR A 10 19.40 -8.82 5.74
C THR A 10 18.51 -7.61 6.06
N ALA A 11 18.23 -6.77 5.06
CA ALA A 11 17.26 -5.69 5.21
C ALA A 11 15.91 -6.29 5.60
N LEU A 12 15.36 -5.87 6.74
CA LEU A 12 14.04 -6.31 7.19
C LEU A 12 12.96 -5.78 6.24
N VAL A 13 11.92 -6.57 6.05
CA VAL A 13 10.72 -6.20 5.30
C VAL A 13 9.64 -5.80 6.30
N CYS A 14 9.08 -4.60 6.14
CA CYS A 14 7.95 -4.13 6.91
C CYS A 14 6.65 -4.75 6.35
N TRP A 15 5.91 -5.46 7.19
CA TRP A 15 4.64 -6.12 6.88
C TRP A 15 3.53 -5.07 6.74
N PRO A 16 2.84 -4.98 5.59
CA PRO A 16 1.91 -3.88 5.28
C PRO A 16 0.74 -3.66 6.23
N GLN A 17 0.24 -4.68 6.92
CA GLN A 17 -0.95 -4.56 7.78
C GLN A 17 -0.57 -4.41 9.26
N THR A 18 0.47 -5.11 9.69
CA THR A 18 0.88 -5.14 11.10
C THR A 18 2.05 -4.21 11.41
N GLY A 19 2.79 -3.74 10.41
CA GLY A 19 4.01 -2.94 10.61
C GLY A 19 5.17 -3.76 11.20
N LEU A 20 5.05 -5.08 11.27
CA LEU A 20 6.12 -5.96 11.72
C LEU A 20 7.29 -5.90 10.74
N GLU A 21 8.48 -5.61 11.22
CA GLU A 21 9.70 -5.71 10.44
C GLU A 21 10.31 -7.09 10.64
N ALA A 22 10.40 -7.89 9.58
CA ALA A 22 10.90 -9.27 9.67
C ALA A 22 11.80 -9.63 8.49
N PRO A 23 12.63 -10.69 8.60
CA PRO A 23 13.49 -11.12 7.49
C PRO A 23 12.74 -11.41 6.18
N PHE A 24 11.51 -11.89 6.30
CA PHE A 24 10.57 -12.11 5.20
C PHE A 24 9.12 -12.14 5.73
N LEU A 25 8.14 -12.26 4.83
CA LEU A 25 6.72 -12.31 5.18
C LEU A 25 6.23 -13.75 5.25
N PHE A 26 5.72 -14.15 6.41
CA PHE A 26 4.94 -15.37 6.58
C PHE A 26 3.47 -15.09 6.25
N THR A 27 2.77 -16.09 5.73
CA THR A 27 1.30 -16.06 5.62
C THR A 27 0.68 -17.26 6.29
N ALA A 28 -0.61 -17.15 6.62
CA ALA A 28 -1.44 -18.26 7.04
C ALA A 28 -2.30 -18.76 5.85
N ALA A 29 -2.46 -20.08 5.72
CA ALA A 29 -3.32 -20.68 4.71
C ALA A 29 -4.24 -21.73 5.33
N GLY A 30 -5.43 -21.91 4.73
CA GLY A 30 -6.41 -22.88 5.22
C GLY A 30 -6.85 -22.59 6.65
N ILE A 31 -7.13 -21.32 6.95
CA ILE A 31 -7.58 -20.89 8.29
C ILE A 31 -8.97 -21.48 8.55
N GLU A 32 -9.07 -22.32 9.56
CA GLU A 32 -10.31 -22.93 10.02
C GLU A 32 -10.63 -22.43 11.43
N TYR A 33 -11.84 -21.89 11.60
CA TYR A 33 -12.34 -21.38 12.87
C TYR A 33 -13.40 -22.32 13.47
N GLU A 34 -13.28 -22.59 14.75
CA GLU A 34 -14.26 -23.36 15.52
C GLU A 34 -14.77 -22.51 16.69
N ARG A 35 -16.09 -22.28 16.74
CA ARG A 35 -16.73 -21.57 17.84
C ARG A 35 -16.96 -22.54 19.00
N MET A 36 -16.33 -22.25 20.12
CA MET A 36 -16.43 -23.04 21.34
C MET A 36 -17.76 -22.77 22.07
N PRO A 37 -18.25 -23.70 22.92
CA PRO A 37 -19.52 -23.55 23.64
C PRO A 37 -19.65 -22.29 24.50
N ASP A 38 -18.52 -21.72 24.94
CA ASP A 38 -18.43 -20.54 25.79
C ASP A 38 -18.16 -19.24 25.01
N GLN A 39 -18.47 -19.24 23.70
CA GLN A 39 -18.27 -18.10 22.79
C GLN A 39 -16.81 -17.79 22.45
N ARG A 40 -15.84 -18.55 22.96
CA ARG A 40 -14.45 -18.42 22.53
C ARG A 40 -14.25 -19.03 21.14
N VAL A 41 -13.16 -18.66 20.48
CA VAL A 41 -12.85 -19.12 19.12
C VAL A 41 -11.52 -19.86 19.15
N ALA A 42 -11.54 -21.13 18.74
CA ALA A 42 -10.35 -21.90 18.41
C ALA A 42 -10.07 -21.76 16.92
N PHE A 43 -8.80 -21.90 16.53
CA PHE A 43 -8.45 -21.93 15.11
C PHE A 43 -7.28 -22.87 14.83
N THR A 44 -7.20 -23.32 13.58
CA THR A 44 -6.04 -24.00 13.00
C THR A 44 -5.72 -23.39 11.64
N ALA A 45 -4.45 -23.21 11.32
CA ALA A 45 -4.01 -22.78 10.00
C ALA A 45 -2.62 -23.35 9.68
N ASN A 46 -2.26 -23.35 8.39
CA ASN A 46 -0.90 -23.67 7.95
C ASN A 46 -0.04 -22.41 7.93
N LEU A 47 1.16 -22.46 8.49
CA LEU A 47 2.17 -21.43 8.37
C LEU A 47 2.93 -21.63 7.05
N VAL A 48 2.96 -20.60 6.20
CA VAL A 48 3.52 -20.66 4.85
C VAL A 48 4.72 -19.73 4.75
N HIS A 49 5.88 -20.32 4.47
CA HIS A 49 7.13 -19.61 4.17
C HIS A 49 7.19 -19.28 2.67
N PRO A 50 7.73 -18.11 2.27
CA PRO A 50 7.75 -17.68 0.86
C PRO A 50 8.49 -18.66 -0.06
N ASP A 51 9.62 -19.22 0.39
CA ASP A 51 10.43 -20.16 -0.39
C ASP A 51 10.21 -21.65 -0.05
N LEU A 52 9.62 -21.95 1.11
CA LEU A 52 9.47 -23.32 1.61
C LEU A 52 8.00 -23.76 1.64
N ASP A 53 7.08 -22.94 1.14
CA ASP A 53 5.65 -23.26 1.19
C ASP A 53 5.22 -23.58 2.63
N ILE A 54 4.30 -24.52 2.84
CA ILE A 54 3.86 -24.94 4.19
C ILE A 54 5.04 -25.49 5.00
N VAL A 55 5.36 -24.83 6.11
CA VAL A 55 6.42 -25.22 7.06
C VAL A 55 5.87 -25.85 8.35
N GLY A 56 4.59 -25.66 8.64
CA GLY A 56 3.94 -26.27 9.79
C GLY A 56 2.52 -25.78 10.01
N THR A 57 1.96 -26.13 11.15
CA THR A 57 0.61 -25.78 11.54
C THR A 57 0.66 -24.86 12.76
N ILE A 58 -0.16 -23.80 12.74
CA ILE A 58 -0.42 -22.93 13.88
C ILE A 58 -1.81 -23.22 14.43
N ARG A 59 -1.95 -23.21 15.75
CA ARG A 59 -3.22 -23.50 16.40
C ARG A 59 -3.39 -22.71 17.68
N ASN A 60 -4.61 -22.26 17.91
CA ASN A 60 -5.08 -21.78 19.21
C ASN A 60 -6.25 -22.63 19.66
N ALA A 61 -6.21 -23.09 20.93
CA ALA A 61 -7.24 -23.97 21.48
C ALA A 61 -8.55 -23.24 21.84
N GLY A 62 -8.60 -21.91 21.73
CA GLY A 62 -9.76 -21.10 22.13
C GLY A 62 -9.98 -21.08 23.65
N THR A 63 -9.00 -21.51 24.44
CA THR A 63 -9.11 -21.54 25.92
C THR A 63 -8.47 -20.32 26.58
N GLY A 64 -8.11 -19.29 25.81
CA GLY A 64 -7.34 -18.13 26.27
C GLY A 64 -5.85 -18.40 26.45
N GLY A 65 -5.36 -19.56 25.99
CA GLY A 65 -3.92 -19.88 25.94
C GLY A 65 -3.24 -19.34 24.68
N PRO A 66 -1.90 -19.45 24.59
CA PRO A 66 -1.14 -18.94 23.46
C PRO A 66 -1.40 -19.73 22.18
N THR A 67 -1.16 -19.07 21.05
CA THR A 67 -1.06 -19.72 19.75
C THR A 67 0.26 -20.49 19.71
N TRP A 68 0.19 -21.78 19.34
CA TRP A 68 1.37 -22.65 19.24
C TRP A 68 1.62 -23.07 17.80
N PHE A 69 2.88 -23.42 17.53
CA PHE A 69 3.35 -23.93 16.25
C PHE A 69 3.72 -25.40 16.37
N LYS A 70 3.55 -26.14 15.27
CA LYS A 70 4.08 -27.49 15.10
C LYS A 70 4.63 -27.64 13.69
N ALA A 71 5.91 -27.94 13.58
CA ALA A 71 6.56 -28.16 12.30
C ALA A 71 5.92 -29.31 11.52
N ALA A 72 5.82 -29.16 10.20
CA ALA A 72 5.42 -30.23 9.29
C ALA A 72 6.60 -31.20 9.03
N ASP A 73 7.82 -30.66 8.92
CA ASP A 73 9.06 -31.42 8.78
C ASP A 73 10.19 -30.67 9.53
N HIS A 74 10.57 -31.19 10.69
CA HIS A 74 11.61 -30.59 11.54
C HIS A 74 12.99 -30.51 10.87
N ASN A 75 13.27 -31.30 9.82
CA ASN A 75 14.54 -31.19 9.09
C ASN A 75 14.56 -30.02 8.10
N ARG A 76 13.38 -29.53 7.71
CA ARG A 76 13.20 -28.46 6.73
C ARG A 76 12.96 -27.11 7.39
N PHE A 77 12.14 -27.09 8.44
CA PHE A 77 11.87 -25.92 9.26
C PHE A 77 11.39 -26.38 10.64
N SER A 78 12.15 -26.05 11.67
CA SER A 78 11.95 -26.48 13.05
C SER A 78 11.43 -25.34 13.93
N ASP A 79 11.02 -25.69 15.15
CA ASP A 79 10.68 -24.73 16.20
C ASP A 79 11.85 -23.78 16.50
N LEU A 80 13.09 -24.27 16.43
CA LEU A 80 14.29 -23.45 16.61
C LEU A 80 14.48 -22.43 15.48
N ASP A 81 14.09 -22.76 14.25
CA ASP A 81 14.13 -21.83 13.12
C ASP A 81 13.09 -20.71 13.31
N LEU A 82 11.92 -21.05 13.84
CA LEU A 82 10.87 -20.08 14.19
C LEU A 82 11.29 -19.18 15.36
N GLU A 83 11.92 -19.74 16.39
CA GLU A 83 12.52 -18.99 17.50
C GLU A 83 13.57 -18.01 16.98
N TRP A 84 14.51 -18.49 16.17
CA TRP A 84 15.53 -17.64 15.57
C TRP A 84 14.91 -16.52 14.72
N PHE A 85 13.90 -16.84 13.90
CA PHE A 85 13.18 -15.84 13.12
C PHE A 85 12.53 -14.78 14.02
N ALA A 86 11.84 -15.19 15.09
CA ALA A 86 11.21 -14.28 16.04
C ALA A 86 12.22 -13.32 16.72
N THR A 87 13.46 -13.76 16.97
CA THR A 87 14.50 -12.87 17.53
C THR A 87 14.97 -11.78 16.56
N GLN A 88 14.74 -11.95 15.26
CA GLN A 88 15.09 -10.94 14.24
C GLN A 88 13.96 -9.96 13.97
N CYS A 89 12.73 -10.33 14.33
CA CYS A 89 11.58 -9.47 14.15
C CYS A 89 11.67 -8.21 15.01
N ARG A 90 11.21 -7.08 14.46
CA ARG A 90 11.09 -5.81 15.16
C ARG A 90 9.69 -5.23 15.00
N LEU A 91 9.20 -4.60 16.05
CA LEU A 91 7.93 -3.91 16.09
C LEU A 91 8.20 -2.48 16.55
N GLY A 92 8.02 -1.50 15.65
CA GLY A 92 8.44 -0.13 15.91
C GLY A 92 9.95 0.00 16.17
N GLY A 93 10.78 -0.83 15.53
CA GLY A 93 12.24 -0.85 15.72
C GLY A 93 12.74 -1.66 16.92
N GLU A 94 11.86 -2.11 17.81
CA GLU A 94 12.21 -2.85 19.02
C GLU A 94 11.94 -4.36 18.89
N PRO A 95 12.62 -5.24 19.64
CA PRO A 95 12.30 -6.67 19.66
C PRO A 95 10.82 -6.93 20.01
N LEU A 96 10.28 -8.06 19.55
CA LEU A 96 8.91 -8.46 19.90
C LEU A 96 8.70 -8.45 21.42
N PRO A 97 7.64 -7.80 21.92
CA PRO A 97 7.43 -7.60 23.35
C PRO A 97 7.04 -8.91 24.07
N GLY A 98 7.11 -8.91 25.40
CA GLY A 98 6.55 -9.98 26.23
C GLY A 98 7.43 -11.23 26.39
N ALA A 99 6.94 -12.18 27.19
CA ALA A 99 7.64 -13.43 27.51
C ALA A 99 7.49 -14.52 26.43
N GLU A 100 6.53 -14.35 25.50
CA GLU A 100 6.18 -15.35 24.48
C GLU A 100 6.21 -14.72 23.06
N PRO A 101 7.40 -14.34 22.56
CA PRO A 101 7.53 -13.65 21.27
C PRO A 101 7.02 -14.48 20.09
N ILE A 102 7.08 -15.81 20.17
CA ILE A 102 6.51 -16.70 19.15
C ILE A 102 4.99 -16.54 19.09
N ALA A 103 4.30 -16.56 20.23
CA ALA A 103 2.83 -16.44 20.25
C ALA A 103 2.37 -15.12 19.63
N ILE A 104 3.10 -14.03 19.92
CA ILE A 104 2.86 -12.71 19.32
C ILE A 104 3.12 -12.73 17.82
N LEU A 105 4.27 -13.27 17.39
CA LEU A 105 4.58 -13.42 15.96
C LEU A 105 3.46 -14.16 15.21
N LEU A 106 2.99 -15.29 15.73
CA LEU A 106 1.94 -16.08 15.08
C LEU A 106 0.58 -15.36 15.08
N GLY A 107 0.29 -14.54 16.09
CA GLY A 107 -0.85 -13.62 16.06
C GLY A 107 -0.73 -12.61 14.93
N LEU A 108 0.42 -11.94 14.81
CA LEU A 108 0.67 -10.96 13.74
C LEU A 108 0.63 -11.59 12.34
N VAL A 109 1.03 -12.85 12.17
CA VAL A 109 0.87 -13.57 10.88
C VAL A 109 -0.60 -13.69 10.48
N LEU A 110 -1.47 -13.99 11.44
CA LEU A 110 -2.91 -14.09 11.19
C LEU A 110 -3.50 -12.74 10.87
N ASP A 111 -3.22 -11.73 11.68
CA ASP A 111 -3.69 -10.36 11.48
C ASP A 111 -3.26 -9.83 10.11
N GLU A 112 -2.00 -10.07 9.72
CA GLU A 112 -1.46 -9.71 8.40
C GLU A 112 -2.22 -10.41 7.27
N THR A 113 -2.42 -11.72 7.39
CA THR A 113 -3.09 -12.53 6.37
C THR A 113 -4.55 -12.12 6.19
N GLU A 114 -5.29 -11.96 7.29
CA GLU A 114 -6.70 -11.59 7.24
C GLU A 114 -6.90 -10.18 6.71
N ALA A 115 -6.08 -9.23 7.16
CA ALA A 115 -6.13 -7.86 6.66
C ALA A 115 -5.70 -7.77 5.19
N GLU A 116 -4.79 -8.64 4.71
CA GLU A 116 -4.46 -8.74 3.28
C GLU A 116 -5.67 -9.23 2.46
N ILE A 117 -6.37 -10.27 2.92
CA ILE A 117 -7.58 -10.79 2.25
C ILE A 117 -8.66 -9.68 2.16
N VAL A 118 -8.92 -8.99 3.26
CA VAL A 118 -9.88 -7.88 3.30
C VAL A 118 -9.44 -6.75 2.37
N THR A 119 -8.15 -6.39 2.39
CA THR A 119 -7.58 -5.38 1.50
C THR A 119 -7.76 -5.76 0.04
N ALA A 120 -7.48 -7.01 -0.34
CA ALA A 120 -7.63 -7.51 -1.71
C ALA A 120 -9.09 -7.43 -2.19
N LEU A 121 -10.04 -7.87 -1.35
CA LEU A 121 -11.47 -7.82 -1.65
C LEU A 121 -11.96 -6.37 -1.82
N LYS A 122 -11.58 -5.48 -0.89
CA LYS A 122 -11.94 -4.07 -0.96
C LYS A 122 -11.24 -3.34 -2.11
N ALA A 123 -10.01 -3.70 -2.46
CA ALA A 123 -9.29 -3.14 -3.61
C ALA A 123 -9.99 -3.46 -4.93
N ALA A 124 -10.52 -4.68 -5.09
CA ALA A 124 -11.33 -5.02 -6.27
C ALA A 124 -12.60 -4.13 -6.37
N THR A 125 -13.25 -3.89 -5.23
CA THR A 125 -14.42 -3.00 -5.14
C THR A 125 -14.04 -1.55 -5.43
N MET A 126 -12.95 -1.05 -4.84
CA MET A 126 -12.40 0.28 -5.07
C MET A 126 -12.14 0.53 -6.55
N ARG A 127 -11.53 -0.44 -7.25
CA ARG A 127 -11.25 -0.34 -8.69
C ARG A 127 -12.51 -0.32 -9.55
N THR A 128 -13.58 -0.96 -9.09
CA THR A 128 -14.87 -1.00 -9.80
C THR A 128 -15.65 0.30 -9.61
N LEU A 129 -15.54 0.92 -8.44
CA LEU A 129 -16.25 2.14 -8.06
C LEU A 129 -15.42 3.42 -8.23
N ASP A 130 -14.24 3.32 -8.85
CA ASP A 130 -13.30 4.43 -9.06
C ASP A 130 -13.09 5.25 -7.76
N GLY A 131 -13.02 4.51 -6.65
CA GLY A 131 -13.00 5.06 -5.30
C GLY A 131 -11.60 5.20 -4.72
N LEU A 132 -11.56 5.68 -3.48
CA LEU A 132 -10.35 5.75 -2.64
C LEU A 132 -10.58 4.90 -1.39
N MET A 133 -9.64 4.03 -1.06
CA MET A 133 -9.64 3.30 0.20
C MET A 133 -8.79 4.05 1.23
N ILE A 134 -9.35 4.24 2.42
CA ILE A 134 -8.71 4.92 3.54
C ILE A 134 -8.88 4.06 4.79
N ARG A 135 -7.90 4.08 5.68
CA ARG A 135 -8.00 3.49 7.02
C ARG A 135 -7.23 4.32 8.03
N THR A 136 -7.48 4.10 9.31
CA THR A 136 -6.55 4.49 10.36
C THR A 136 -5.50 3.39 10.57
N PHE A 137 -4.31 3.77 11.00
CA PHE A 137 -3.26 2.85 11.41
C PHE A 137 -2.59 3.38 12.67
N THR A 138 -2.68 2.65 13.77
CA THR A 138 -1.94 2.96 15.00
C THR A 138 -0.64 2.15 14.97
N PRO A 139 0.53 2.82 14.87
CA PRO A 139 1.80 2.13 14.96
C PRO A 139 2.03 1.62 16.39
N TYR A 140 2.91 0.63 16.52
CA TYR A 140 3.33 0.15 17.83
C TYR A 140 4.08 1.26 18.59
N HIS A 141 3.71 1.45 19.86
CA HIS A 141 4.42 2.31 20.79
C HIS A 141 4.78 1.52 22.06
N THR A 142 6.06 1.52 22.42
CA THR A 142 6.56 0.84 23.62
C THR A 142 5.93 1.38 24.90
N GLU A 143 5.62 2.68 24.95
CA GLU A 143 5.05 3.37 26.12
C GLU A 143 3.61 2.94 26.43
N THR A 144 2.82 2.64 25.40
CA THR A 144 1.40 2.26 25.56
C THR A 144 1.20 0.75 25.59
N ALA A 145 2.24 -0.04 25.27
CA ALA A 145 2.19 -1.50 25.14
C ALA A 145 1.03 -2.01 24.25
N GLY A 146 0.49 -1.16 23.38
CA GLY A 146 -0.58 -1.51 22.45
C GLY A 146 -0.02 -2.32 21.28
N THR A 147 -0.81 -3.23 20.72
CA THR A 147 -0.48 -3.85 19.44
C THR A 147 -0.74 -2.85 18.30
N PRO A 148 0.02 -2.91 17.19
CA PRO A 148 -0.37 -2.19 15.99
C PRO A 148 -1.83 -2.50 15.66
N ASP A 149 -2.59 -1.48 15.27
CA ASP A 149 -3.99 -1.64 14.91
C ASP A 149 -4.29 -1.01 13.56
N CYS A 150 -5.02 -1.75 12.73
CA CYS A 150 -5.58 -1.26 11.49
C CYS A 150 -7.06 -1.03 11.69
N GLY A 151 -7.48 0.24 11.69
CA GLY A 151 -8.91 0.54 11.76
C GLY A 151 -9.66 0.10 10.50
N GLU A 152 -10.98 0.27 10.54
CA GLU A 152 -11.85 -0.11 9.44
C GLU A 152 -11.40 0.53 8.11
N VAL A 153 -11.33 -0.29 7.07
CA VAL A 153 -11.11 0.20 5.71
C VAL A 153 -12.36 0.85 5.16
N LEU A 154 -12.34 2.17 5.06
CA LEU A 154 -13.35 3.02 4.46
C LEU A 154 -13.20 3.07 2.93
N LEU A 155 -14.33 3.10 2.21
CA LEU A 155 -14.35 3.23 0.76
C LEU A 155 -15.10 4.50 0.32
N LEU A 156 -14.36 5.49 -0.16
CA LEU A 156 -14.90 6.75 -0.66
C LEU A 156 -15.12 6.65 -2.18
N LYS A 157 -16.38 6.57 -2.62
CA LYS A 157 -16.74 6.35 -4.04
C LYS A 157 -16.56 7.58 -4.91
N ASN A 158 -15.96 7.45 -6.10
CA ASN A 158 -15.65 8.56 -7.02
C ASN A 158 -14.64 9.60 -6.48
N TRP A 159 -13.82 9.22 -5.50
CA TRP A 159 -12.82 10.10 -4.88
C TRP A 159 -11.41 9.93 -5.45
N LEU A 160 -11.22 9.14 -6.52
CA LEU A 160 -9.89 8.89 -7.11
C LEU A 160 -9.14 10.20 -7.45
N THR A 161 -9.74 11.09 -8.23
CA THR A 161 -9.11 12.37 -8.61
C THR A 161 -8.85 13.27 -7.40
N ALA A 162 -9.72 13.20 -6.38
CA ALA A 162 -9.54 13.96 -5.15
C ALA A 162 -8.36 13.42 -4.33
N GLY A 163 -8.26 12.11 -4.13
CA GLY A 163 -7.15 11.48 -3.41
C GLY A 163 -5.81 11.56 -4.15
N MET A 164 -5.85 11.60 -5.48
CA MET A 164 -4.65 11.75 -6.31
C MET A 164 -3.97 13.10 -6.07
N ALA A 165 -4.74 14.17 -5.86
CA ALA A 165 -4.23 15.51 -5.63
C ALA A 165 -3.73 15.69 -4.19
N PRO A 166 -2.42 15.85 -3.95
CA PRO A 166 -1.89 15.94 -2.59
C PRO A 166 -2.51 17.07 -1.78
N ARG A 167 -2.78 18.22 -2.42
CA ARG A 167 -3.46 19.38 -1.79
C ARG A 167 -4.88 19.10 -1.27
N ASN A 168 -5.56 18.07 -1.78
CA ASN A 168 -6.91 17.71 -1.34
C ASN A 168 -6.87 16.70 -0.19
N ARG A 169 -5.75 16.00 0.04
CA ARG A 169 -5.63 14.99 1.10
C ARG A 169 -5.83 15.56 2.51
N PRO A 170 -5.37 16.79 2.85
CA PRO A 170 -5.72 17.44 4.12
C PRO A 170 -7.22 17.66 4.31
N VAL A 171 -7.93 18.09 3.26
CA VAL A 171 -9.39 18.32 3.31
C VAL A 171 -10.14 17.00 3.52
N ILE A 172 -9.65 15.91 2.90
CA ILE A 172 -10.19 14.57 3.13
C ILE A 172 -9.98 14.17 4.60
N ALA A 173 -8.77 14.32 5.13
CA ALA A 173 -8.45 13.98 6.51
C ALA A 173 -9.32 14.79 7.50
N GLU A 174 -9.42 16.10 7.33
CA GLU A 174 -10.27 16.97 8.16
C GLU A 174 -11.75 16.54 8.10
N GLY A 175 -12.26 16.24 6.91
CA GLY A 175 -13.63 15.75 6.74
C GLY A 175 -13.89 14.42 7.46
N LEU A 176 -12.88 13.53 7.55
CA LEU A 176 -12.96 12.29 8.31
C LEU A 176 -12.96 12.54 9.82
N GLU A 177 -12.12 13.45 10.32
CA GLU A 177 -12.05 13.79 11.75
C GLU A 177 -13.34 14.46 12.27
N LEU A 178 -14.07 15.16 11.40
CA LEU A 178 -15.35 15.79 11.73
C LEU A 178 -16.52 14.81 11.83
N GLU A 179 -16.40 13.60 11.29
CA GLU A 179 -17.43 12.56 11.39
C GLU A 179 -17.16 11.70 12.63
N PRO A 180 -18.00 11.74 13.68
CA PRO A 180 -17.72 11.05 14.95
C PRO A 180 -17.48 9.54 14.82
N ARG A 181 -18.07 8.92 13.79
CA ARG A 181 -17.87 7.49 13.50
C ARG A 181 -16.48 7.14 12.99
N TYR A 182 -15.76 8.11 12.44
CA TYR A 182 -14.43 7.93 11.85
C TYR A 182 -13.34 8.69 12.60
N ARG A 183 -13.67 9.27 13.76
CA ARG A 183 -12.70 9.96 14.58
C ARG A 183 -11.52 9.02 14.86
N ARG A 184 -10.33 9.49 14.53
CA ARG A 184 -9.08 8.75 14.69
C ARG A 184 -8.67 8.72 16.18
N PRO A 185 -8.10 7.61 16.68
CA PRO A 185 -7.36 7.61 17.94
C PRO A 185 -6.21 8.64 17.91
N ASP A 186 -5.82 9.19 19.06
CA ASP A 186 -4.85 10.30 19.11
C ASP A 186 -3.47 9.96 18.47
N ASP A 187 -3.08 8.69 18.50
CA ASP A 187 -1.80 8.16 18.00
C ASP A 187 -1.89 7.47 16.62
N ALA A 188 -3.09 7.22 16.11
CA ALA A 188 -3.26 6.65 14.77
C ALA A 188 -2.84 7.65 13.70
N ILE A 189 -2.54 7.18 12.48
CA ILE A 189 -2.40 8.00 11.28
C ILE A 189 -3.45 7.61 10.24
N TRP A 190 -3.84 8.54 9.38
CA TRP A 190 -4.63 8.20 8.19
C TRP A 190 -3.73 7.62 7.11
N GLN A 191 -4.13 6.47 6.56
CA GLN A 191 -3.48 5.85 5.41
C GLN A 191 -4.47 5.77 4.24
N MET A 192 -3.95 5.92 3.02
CA MET A 192 -4.68 5.62 1.79
C MET A 192 -4.06 4.42 1.08
N PHE A 193 -4.90 3.60 0.43
CA PHE A 193 -4.41 2.54 -0.45
C PHE A 193 -4.09 3.15 -1.81
N ASN A 194 -2.83 3.09 -2.20
CA ASN A 194 -2.35 3.76 -3.40
C ASN A 194 -2.55 2.93 -4.69
N GLY A 195 -3.26 1.80 -4.62
CA GLY A 195 -3.44 0.84 -5.69
C GLY A 195 -2.54 -0.41 -5.58
N ARG A 196 -1.50 -0.35 -4.74
CA ARG A 196 -0.60 -1.47 -4.41
C ARG A 196 -0.40 -1.67 -2.91
N ARG A 197 -0.19 -0.59 -2.16
CA ARG A 197 0.09 -0.63 -0.72
C ARG A 197 -0.60 0.51 0.01
N TRP A 198 -0.69 0.37 1.31
CA TRP A 198 -1.06 1.46 2.20
C TRP A 198 0.11 2.45 2.31
N VAL A 199 -0.21 3.74 2.21
CA VAL A 199 0.75 4.86 2.38
C VAL A 199 0.09 5.92 3.25
N PRO A 200 0.86 6.76 3.97
CA PRO A 200 0.30 7.91 4.67
C PRO A 200 -0.59 8.75 3.76
N LEU A 201 -1.80 9.10 4.22
CA LEU A 201 -2.71 9.98 3.48
C LEU A 201 -2.12 11.39 3.40
N LEU A 202 -1.50 11.86 4.48
CA LEU A 202 -0.80 13.12 4.52
C LEU A 202 0.69 12.87 4.24
N PRO A 203 1.34 13.63 3.35
CA PRO A 203 2.77 13.50 3.11
C PRO A 203 3.56 13.79 4.40
N GLU A 204 4.66 13.07 4.64
CA GLU A 204 5.51 13.19 5.84
C GLU A 204 6.29 14.52 5.92
N SER A 205 6.16 15.41 4.93
CA SER A 205 6.96 16.62 4.82
C SER A 205 6.12 17.87 4.58
N ASP A 206 6.37 18.90 5.41
CA ASP A 206 6.01 20.32 5.25
C ASP A 206 6.60 20.98 3.99
N HIS A 207 7.14 20.20 3.05
CA HIS A 207 7.59 20.75 1.78
C HIS A 207 6.36 21.23 1.03
N PRO A 208 6.24 22.56 0.77
CA PRO A 208 5.14 23.05 0.00
C PRO A 208 5.17 22.32 -1.34
N LEU A 209 3.99 21.86 -1.79
CA LEU A 209 3.74 21.35 -3.15
C LEU A 209 4.00 22.42 -4.24
N GLU A 210 4.68 23.52 -3.89
CA GLU A 210 5.25 24.49 -4.80
C GLU A 210 6.34 23.81 -5.60
N ILE A 211 5.93 23.12 -6.66
CA ILE A 211 6.86 22.89 -7.74
C ILE A 211 7.05 24.22 -8.48
N PRO A 212 8.30 24.70 -8.65
CA PRO A 212 8.59 26.10 -8.96
C PRO A 212 7.98 26.52 -10.29
N ALA A 213 7.59 27.78 -10.42
CA ALA A 213 7.12 28.39 -11.69
C ALA A 213 7.99 28.05 -12.91
N LEU A 214 9.26 27.71 -12.68
CA LEU A 214 10.20 27.19 -13.68
C LEU A 214 9.71 25.92 -14.39
N GLU A 215 9.18 24.93 -13.66
CA GLU A 215 8.77 23.66 -14.27
C GLU A 215 7.50 23.82 -15.12
N LEU A 216 6.54 24.61 -14.63
CA LEU A 216 5.38 25.02 -15.42
C LEU A 216 5.79 25.79 -16.69
N ALA A 217 6.79 26.67 -16.60
CA ALA A 217 7.33 27.39 -17.75
C ALA A 217 7.99 26.45 -18.77
N MET A 218 8.73 25.43 -18.30
CA MET A 218 9.32 24.41 -19.16
C MET A 218 8.25 23.56 -19.86
N ILE A 219 7.23 23.10 -19.14
CA ILE A 219 6.08 22.37 -19.70
C ILE A 219 5.41 23.20 -20.80
N ALA A 220 5.15 24.48 -20.54
CA ALA A 220 4.55 25.39 -21.51
C ALA A 220 5.43 25.58 -22.74
N GLN A 221 6.74 25.82 -22.56
CA GLN A 221 7.69 26.02 -23.65
C GLN A 221 7.77 24.79 -24.58
N VAL A 222 7.90 23.59 -24.01
CA VAL A 222 7.98 22.33 -24.78
C VAL A 222 6.70 22.12 -25.58
N TYR A 223 5.56 22.33 -24.95
CA TYR A 223 4.24 22.17 -25.57
C TYR A 223 4.01 23.20 -26.69
N ASP A 224 4.25 24.48 -26.44
CA ASP A 224 4.01 25.57 -27.40
C ASP A 224 4.92 25.46 -28.62
N LYS A 225 6.18 25.04 -28.42
CA LYS A 225 7.10 24.75 -29.54
C LYS A 225 6.57 23.64 -30.43
N ALA A 226 6.06 22.54 -29.84
CA ALA A 226 5.50 21.44 -30.61
C ALA A 226 4.21 21.85 -31.33
N LYS A 227 3.35 22.65 -30.68
CA LYS A 227 2.11 23.18 -31.25
C LYS A 227 2.39 24.08 -32.45
N ALA A 228 3.39 24.96 -32.34
CA ALA A 228 3.81 25.81 -33.45
C ALA A 228 4.34 24.99 -34.64
N ALA A 229 5.06 23.91 -34.38
CA ALA A 229 5.61 23.04 -35.42
C ALA A 229 4.54 22.21 -36.16
N THR A 230 3.49 21.76 -35.48
CA THR A 230 2.42 20.96 -36.10
C THR A 230 1.33 21.81 -36.75
N GLY A 231 1.21 23.09 -36.39
CA GLY A 231 0.11 23.95 -36.85
C GLY A 231 -1.27 23.51 -36.33
N THR A 232 -1.31 22.57 -35.38
CA THR A 232 -2.55 22.04 -34.81
C THR A 232 -2.88 22.74 -33.50
N SER A 233 -4.18 22.82 -33.17
CA SER A 233 -4.61 23.39 -31.89
C SER A 233 -4.27 22.50 -30.69
N ARG A 234 -3.98 21.22 -30.92
CA ARG A 234 -3.68 20.19 -29.93
C ARG A 234 -2.43 19.42 -30.28
N VAL A 235 -1.65 19.06 -29.26
CA VAL A 235 -0.44 18.26 -29.40
C VAL A 235 -0.62 16.97 -28.63
N ARG A 236 -0.51 15.84 -29.34
CA ARG A 236 -0.66 14.53 -28.74
C ARG A 236 0.53 14.17 -27.85
N SER A 237 1.73 14.61 -28.21
CA SER A 237 2.98 14.30 -27.49
C SER A 237 4.05 15.31 -27.87
N ALA A 238 4.56 16.07 -26.91
CA ALA A 238 5.63 17.05 -27.05
C ALA A 238 6.77 16.72 -26.09
N GLY A 239 8.02 16.75 -26.54
CA GLY A 239 9.18 16.40 -25.71
C GLY A 239 10.19 15.51 -26.44
N PRO A 240 11.05 14.79 -25.70
CA PRO A 240 10.99 14.58 -24.24
C PRO A 240 11.45 15.81 -23.42
N MET A 241 10.94 15.91 -22.18
CA MET A 241 11.35 16.82 -21.11
C MET A 241 11.60 15.94 -19.88
N ASP A 242 12.86 15.78 -19.46
CA ASP A 242 13.27 14.92 -18.34
C ASP A 242 12.68 13.50 -18.39
N GLY A 243 12.64 12.92 -19.60
CA GLY A 243 12.09 11.59 -19.84
C GLY A 243 10.56 11.52 -19.95
N PHE A 244 9.86 12.65 -19.87
CA PHE A 244 8.41 12.74 -20.07
C PHE A 244 8.03 13.40 -21.40
N TYR A 245 6.87 13.02 -21.93
CA TYR A 245 6.21 13.66 -23.04
C TYR A 245 4.96 14.38 -22.55
N VAL A 246 4.86 15.66 -22.88
CA VAL A 246 3.73 16.54 -22.56
C VAL A 246 2.61 16.32 -23.57
N SER A 247 1.40 16.09 -23.09
CA SER A 247 0.20 16.00 -23.91
C SER A 247 -0.93 16.86 -23.32
N ASP A 248 -1.93 17.12 -24.16
CA ASP A 248 -3.17 17.73 -23.69
C ASP A 248 -3.89 16.86 -22.66
N SER A 249 -4.45 17.52 -21.64
CA SER A 249 -5.49 16.96 -20.80
C SER A 249 -6.88 17.31 -21.35
N ARG A 250 -7.94 16.84 -20.68
CA ARG A 250 -9.33 17.23 -20.99
C ARG A 250 -9.57 18.72 -20.74
N GLU A 251 -8.93 19.29 -19.71
CA GLU A 251 -9.06 20.70 -19.37
C GLU A 251 -7.94 21.54 -20.01
N PRO A 252 -8.24 22.71 -20.60
CA PRO A 252 -7.24 23.55 -21.27
C PRO A 252 -6.11 24.05 -20.37
N SER A 253 -6.37 24.23 -19.07
CA SER A 253 -5.36 24.63 -18.08
C SER A 253 -4.47 23.48 -17.62
N GLN A 254 -4.80 22.25 -18.01
CA GLN A 254 -4.13 21.07 -17.50
C GLN A 254 -3.20 20.45 -18.54
N ARG A 255 -2.12 19.85 -18.07
CA ARG A 255 -1.15 19.11 -18.87
C ARG A 255 -0.93 17.73 -18.27
N LEU A 256 -0.77 16.75 -19.14
CA LEU A 256 -0.43 15.39 -18.77
C LEU A 256 0.99 15.10 -19.26
N LEU A 257 1.85 14.66 -18.37
CA LEU A 257 3.20 14.19 -18.69
C LEU A 257 3.20 12.68 -18.57
N LEU A 258 3.69 11.98 -19.59
CA LEU A 258 3.81 10.52 -19.62
C LEU A 258 5.23 10.13 -19.97
N ASP A 259 5.79 9.09 -19.37
CA ASP A 259 7.11 8.56 -19.77
C ASP A 259 7.08 7.73 -21.07
N ASP A 260 5.99 7.84 -21.84
CA ASP A 260 5.83 7.31 -23.18
C ASP A 260 5.13 8.30 -24.14
N THR A 261 5.14 7.97 -25.42
CA THR A 261 4.57 8.82 -26.49
C THR A 261 3.08 8.57 -26.74
N ALA A 262 2.36 7.86 -25.85
CA ALA A 262 0.98 7.47 -26.12
C ALA A 262 0.04 8.69 -26.16
N GLY A 263 0.34 9.69 -25.32
CA GLY A 263 -0.32 11.00 -25.29
C GLY A 263 -1.67 11.03 -24.58
N THR A 264 -2.07 9.95 -23.92
CA THR A 264 -3.36 9.86 -23.22
C THR A 264 -3.28 8.99 -21.96
N ALA A 265 -4.03 9.39 -20.94
CA ALA A 265 -4.31 8.63 -19.71
C ALA A 265 -5.72 8.91 -19.19
N GLN A 266 -6.32 7.94 -18.51
CA GLN A 266 -7.59 8.04 -17.79
C GLN A 266 -7.27 8.10 -16.30
N LEU A 267 -7.17 9.31 -15.75
CA LEU A 267 -6.79 9.57 -14.36
C LEU A 267 -7.99 9.54 -13.39
N ASP A 268 -9.19 9.44 -13.93
CA ASP A 268 -10.47 9.37 -13.21
C ASP A 268 -10.93 7.94 -12.93
N THR A 269 -10.21 6.93 -13.43
CA THR A 269 -10.60 5.52 -13.32
C THR A 269 -9.43 4.62 -12.98
N TRP A 270 -9.69 3.59 -12.18
CA TRP A 270 -8.70 2.58 -11.88
C TRP A 270 -8.58 1.54 -13.01
N CYS A 271 -7.38 0.98 -13.14
CA CYS A 271 -7.11 -0.15 -14.01
C CYS A 271 -7.77 -1.41 -13.45
N ARG A 272 -8.58 -2.05 -14.31
CA ARG A 272 -9.29 -3.30 -14.01
C ARG A 272 -8.71 -4.50 -14.75
N CYS A 273 -7.57 -4.33 -15.41
CA CYS A 273 -6.90 -5.43 -16.08
C CYS A 273 -6.36 -6.42 -15.03
N THR A 274 -6.44 -7.71 -15.35
CA THR A 274 -6.10 -8.84 -14.49
C THR A 274 -4.65 -9.37 -14.57
N PRO A 275 -3.63 -8.74 -15.20
CA PRO A 275 -2.28 -9.29 -15.09
C PRO A 275 -1.73 -9.03 -13.68
N ALA A 276 -1.06 -10.03 -13.09
CA ALA A 276 -0.41 -9.93 -11.78
C ALA A 276 0.60 -8.77 -11.70
N LYS A 277 1.19 -8.37 -12.83
CA LYS A 277 2.07 -7.21 -12.97
C LYS A 277 1.82 -6.54 -14.34
N PRO A 278 0.87 -5.59 -14.48
CA PRO A 278 0.71 -4.88 -15.73
C PRO A 278 1.99 -4.10 -16.05
N ALA A 279 2.37 -4.06 -17.33
CA ALA A 279 3.35 -3.07 -17.78
C ALA A 279 2.78 -1.68 -17.49
N VAL A 280 3.57 -0.81 -16.87
CA VAL A 280 3.11 0.53 -16.44
C VAL A 280 3.96 1.64 -17.04
N THR A 281 3.35 2.81 -17.13
CA THR A 281 3.92 4.08 -17.60
C THR A 281 3.73 5.09 -16.48
N ARG A 282 4.75 5.86 -16.12
CA ARG A 282 4.62 6.92 -15.12
C ARG A 282 3.88 8.10 -15.70
N PHE A 283 3.11 8.79 -14.85
CA PHE A 283 2.45 10.03 -15.23
C PHE A 283 2.70 11.14 -14.20
N GLN A 284 2.63 12.37 -14.68
CA GLN A 284 2.39 13.54 -13.85
C GLN A 284 1.22 14.34 -14.43
N HIS A 285 0.32 14.80 -13.57
CA HIS A 285 -0.83 15.61 -13.95
C HIS A 285 -0.65 17.01 -13.40
N TRP A 286 -0.75 18.01 -14.26
CA TRP A 286 -0.42 19.39 -13.93
C TRP A 286 -1.57 20.31 -14.27
N ASP A 287 -1.71 21.40 -13.52
CA ASP A 287 -2.56 22.54 -13.83
C ASP A 287 -1.75 23.83 -13.73
N VAL A 288 -1.90 24.70 -14.73
CA VAL A 288 -1.14 25.96 -14.82
C VAL A 288 -1.36 26.87 -13.61
N ARG A 289 -2.50 26.78 -12.93
CA ARG A 289 -2.83 27.60 -11.76
C ARG A 289 -2.59 26.87 -10.45
N LYS A 290 -2.84 25.56 -10.41
CA LYS A 290 -2.82 24.76 -9.18
C LYS A 290 -1.56 23.93 -9.00
N GLY A 291 -0.61 24.01 -9.94
CA GLY A 291 0.63 23.23 -9.93
C GLY A 291 0.37 21.74 -10.15
N LEU A 292 1.16 20.89 -9.49
CA LEU A 292 1.05 19.45 -9.60
C LEU A 292 -0.28 18.97 -9.00
N LEU A 293 -1.08 18.32 -9.85
CA LEU A 293 -2.35 17.69 -9.50
C LEU A 293 -2.21 16.24 -9.06
N GLY A 294 -1.09 15.58 -9.36
CA GLY A 294 -0.86 14.19 -8.96
C GLY A 294 0.18 13.47 -9.78
N THR A 295 0.71 12.40 -9.21
CA THR A 295 1.69 11.50 -9.81
C THR A 295 1.31 10.05 -9.57
N GLY A 296 1.89 9.15 -10.34
CA GLY A 296 1.66 7.72 -10.20
C GLY A 296 1.98 6.96 -11.46
N THR A 297 1.31 5.82 -11.63
CA THR A 297 1.44 4.99 -12.82
C THR A 297 0.09 4.67 -13.45
N VAL A 298 0.08 4.54 -14.77
CA VAL A 298 -1.05 4.04 -15.55
C VAL A 298 -0.67 2.76 -16.29
N HIS A 299 -1.67 1.96 -16.66
CA HIS A 299 -1.46 0.76 -17.45
C HIS A 299 -0.95 1.13 -18.85
N ALA A 300 0.23 0.65 -19.23
CA ALA A 300 0.90 0.98 -20.49
C ALA A 300 0.08 0.60 -21.74
N ALA A 301 -0.75 -0.45 -21.65
CA ALA A 301 -1.57 -0.93 -22.76
C ALA A 301 -2.45 0.20 -23.33
N ARG A 302 -2.30 0.48 -24.63
CA ARG A 302 -2.95 1.58 -25.35
C ARG A 302 -4.49 1.63 -25.18
N ARG A 303 -5.14 0.48 -24.97
CA ARG A 303 -6.59 0.38 -24.77
C ARG A 303 -7.04 0.65 -23.32
N CYS A 304 -6.15 0.56 -22.34
CA CYS A 304 -6.49 0.75 -20.93
C CYS A 304 -6.10 2.16 -20.48
N ARG A 305 -4.81 2.47 -20.34
CA ARG A 305 -4.30 3.79 -19.90
C ARG A 305 -4.93 4.33 -18.61
N ARG A 306 -5.48 3.45 -17.75
CA ARG A 306 -6.09 3.78 -16.46
C ARG A 306 -5.09 3.70 -15.32
N VAL A 307 -5.38 4.37 -14.20
CA VAL A 307 -4.54 4.45 -13.01
C VAL A 307 -4.25 3.05 -12.45
N VAL A 308 -2.98 2.74 -12.21
CA VAL A 308 -2.52 1.52 -11.53
C VAL A 308 -2.02 1.86 -10.13
N THR A 309 -1.29 2.97 -10.00
CA THR A 309 -0.89 3.51 -8.69
C THR A 309 -1.01 5.03 -8.64
N ILE A 310 -1.16 5.53 -7.42
CA ILE A 310 -0.99 6.93 -7.03
C ILE A 310 0.27 7.00 -6.18
N ASP A 311 1.04 8.08 -6.32
CA ASP A 311 2.19 8.38 -5.44
C ASP A 311 1.86 9.52 -4.48
#